data_AF-A0A2V3HT73-F1
#
_entry.id   AF-A0A2V3HT73-F1
#
_cell.length_a   1.000
_cell.length_b   1.000
_cell.length_c   1.000
_cell.angle_alpha   90.00
_cell.angle_beta   90.00
_cell.angle_gamma   90.00
#
_symmetry.space_group_name_H-M   'P 1'
#
loop_
_entity.id
_entity.type
_entity.pdbx_description
1 polymer ?
#
loop_
_entity_poly.entity_id
_entity_poly.type
_entity_poly.pdbx_seq_one_letter_code
_entity_poly.pdbx_strand_id
1 'polypeptide(L)'
;RFRHAQEISAMLMEDVRGDLIEEMNLHHVDRDAVPILLHNPLPVPWSGTLPVDIALPAYRCYLEAGTRVKIDLSKPAPGCSLHGMIGVTEPLFGMHMHPDRAINVELPRLMGQVIIHELPPGVHVAHVLPGREKISLPDRPVEIGGTDEAVEWMSNGHIRIDFRHDGRFDVTHTASKKTFSGVGRLEDSEDAGDSYDWSPGGWPVEVGTGKGEPLKQRAKEVDRRLSDQEDEDLRTVFVSVQTEDAWASTVRLNVAWALPTHFDDDTQRRSDELDWLTVDHYITLRTGSDVVEVETWMDNRCRDHRLRLCIPSGLNVRKVHAGGAFDVILRNASWPHDPSWEQPHVQTQHFSQFVALQDRISGIAVLCPGSNEYEAVANDDGDGLDLRLTMLRATGWLSRDGFATRRNRAGPCFEAPGAQCLGDYWMRWGLMPFEGSWDKAGVHEAAEALAAQTSLLPGLPSPQLNGYFDDPLSKGVRGRSNAAIRLVGDGPRPLLSCCKPAEDGDGTIVRLWNPTKSKWVGRIETDLQLFECHLCDMLENPGEPEEISRGGWVGLVPAKSIVTWRFK
;
A
#
# COMPACT_ATOMS: atom_id res chain seq x y z
N ARG A 1 4.30 8.10 20.43
CA ARG A 1 3.81 6.70 20.50
C ARG A 1 4.11 5.96 19.21
N PHE A 2 3.54 6.32 18.05
CA PHE A 2 3.88 5.68 16.76
C PHE A 2 5.38 5.70 16.45
N ARG A 3 6.03 6.87 16.60
CA ARG A 3 7.49 6.99 16.46
C ARG A 3 8.25 6.01 17.35
N HIS A 4 7.90 5.88 18.64
CA HIS A 4 8.57 4.95 19.54
C HIS A 4 8.36 3.49 19.11
N ALA A 5 7.17 3.13 18.63
CA ALA A 5 6.91 1.78 18.11
C ALA A 5 7.73 1.51 16.84
N GLN A 6 7.85 2.50 15.95
CA GLN A 6 8.70 2.41 14.76
C GLN A 6 10.18 2.28 15.13
N GLU A 7 10.67 3.05 16.11
CA GLU A 7 12.05 2.97 16.61
C GLU A 7 12.35 1.59 17.21
N ILE A 8 11.45 1.04 18.04
CA ILE A 8 11.59 -0.33 18.57
C ILE A 8 11.60 -1.35 17.42
N SER A 9 10.69 -1.23 16.45
CA SER A 9 10.65 -2.12 15.30
C SER A 9 11.94 -2.05 14.48
N ALA A 10 12.49 -0.86 14.27
CA ALA A 10 13.74 -0.67 13.54
C ALA A 10 14.93 -1.30 14.28
N MET A 11 14.99 -1.17 15.61
CA MET A 11 16.01 -1.83 16.44
C MET A 11 15.92 -3.36 16.34
N LEU A 12 14.71 -3.93 16.46
CA LEU A 12 14.53 -5.38 16.32
C LEU A 12 14.89 -5.89 14.92
N MET A 13 14.57 -5.13 13.87
CA MET A 13 14.96 -5.48 12.50
C MET A 13 16.48 -5.44 12.31
N GLU A 14 17.17 -4.53 12.97
CA GLU A 14 18.63 -4.45 12.95
C GLU A 14 19.29 -5.61 13.71
N ASP A 15 18.76 -5.99 14.87
CA ASP A 15 19.21 -7.17 15.62
C ASP A 15 19.01 -8.45 14.79
N VAL A 16 17.81 -8.64 14.22
CA VAL A 16 17.50 -9.77 13.32
C VAL A 16 18.40 -9.77 12.09
N ARG A 17 18.72 -8.60 11.52
CA ARG A 17 19.69 -8.49 10.42
C ARG A 17 21.06 -9.01 10.85
N GLY A 18 21.54 -8.62 12.04
CA GLY A 18 22.79 -9.10 12.63
C GLY A 18 22.84 -10.63 12.73
N ASP A 19 21.80 -11.23 13.32
CA ASP A 19 21.70 -12.69 13.44
C ASP A 19 21.66 -13.38 12.06
N LEU A 20 20.88 -12.84 11.13
CA LEU A 20 20.74 -13.41 9.78
C LEU A 20 22.05 -13.39 8.99
N ILE A 21 22.86 -12.33 9.08
CA ILE A 21 24.13 -12.27 8.34
C ILE A 21 25.18 -13.25 8.90
N GLU A 22 25.11 -13.58 10.19
CA GLU A 22 25.97 -14.60 10.80
C GLU A 22 25.51 -16.02 10.42
N GLU A 23 24.20 -16.28 10.49
CA GLU A 23 23.64 -17.61 10.33
C GLU A 23 23.47 -18.05 8.87
N MET A 24 23.18 -17.14 7.95
CA MET A 24 22.92 -17.47 6.54
C MET A 24 24.20 -17.66 5.73
N ASN A 25 24.14 -18.50 4.70
CA ASN A 25 25.28 -18.70 3.80
C ASN A 25 25.40 -17.56 2.79
N LEU A 26 26.22 -16.57 3.13
CA LEU A 26 26.50 -15.39 2.30
C LEU A 26 27.65 -15.60 1.31
N HIS A 27 28.37 -16.72 1.42
CA HIS A 27 29.52 -17.01 0.57
C HIS A 27 29.15 -17.01 -0.92
N HIS A 28 29.99 -16.36 -1.72
CA HIS A 28 29.96 -16.41 -3.17
C HIS A 28 31.35 -16.73 -3.74
N VAL A 29 31.41 -17.33 -4.92
CA VAL A 29 32.68 -17.72 -5.57
C VAL A 29 33.45 -16.50 -6.07
N ASP A 30 32.72 -15.48 -6.52
CA ASP A 30 33.23 -14.15 -6.76
C ASP A 30 33.40 -13.44 -5.41
N ARG A 31 34.62 -12.97 -5.13
CA ARG A 31 34.97 -12.28 -3.89
C ARG A 31 34.42 -10.86 -3.84
N ASP A 32 33.98 -10.35 -4.98
CA ASP A 32 33.54 -8.96 -5.14
C ASP A 32 32.02 -8.86 -5.05
N ALA A 33 31.35 -9.99 -4.83
CA ALA A 33 29.93 -10.10 -4.61
C ALA A 33 29.53 -9.45 -3.29
N VAL A 34 28.62 -8.48 -3.36
CA VAL A 34 28.05 -7.85 -2.17
C VAL A 34 26.77 -8.59 -1.80
N PRO A 35 26.74 -9.31 -0.65
CA PRO A 35 25.55 -10.02 -0.24
C PRO A 35 24.46 -9.04 0.22
N ILE A 36 23.22 -9.36 -0.16
CA ILE A 36 21.99 -8.72 0.32
C ILE A 36 20.99 -9.80 0.72
N LEU A 37 20.08 -9.47 1.63
CA LEU A 37 18.99 -10.33 2.02
C LEU A 37 17.68 -9.73 1.51
N LEU A 38 16.92 -10.51 0.74
CA LEU A 38 15.58 -10.17 0.30
C LEU A 38 14.59 -10.91 1.20
N HIS A 39 13.69 -10.19 1.85
CA HIS A 39 12.70 -10.77 2.76
C HIS A 39 11.28 -10.50 2.26
N ASN A 40 10.59 -11.57 1.88
CA ASN A 40 9.15 -11.59 1.63
C ASN A 40 8.42 -12.15 2.86
N PRO A 41 7.67 -11.32 3.61
CA PRO A 41 6.94 -11.78 4.79
C PRO A 41 5.66 -12.56 4.47
N LEU A 42 5.20 -12.53 3.22
CA LEU A 42 3.99 -13.22 2.81
C LEU A 42 4.25 -14.72 2.61
N PRO A 43 3.25 -15.58 2.81
CA PRO A 43 3.39 -17.00 2.56
C PRO A 43 3.16 -17.38 1.08
N VAL A 44 3.13 -16.38 0.20
CA VAL A 44 2.98 -16.49 -1.27
C VAL A 44 4.04 -15.62 -1.97
N PRO A 45 4.35 -15.88 -3.26
CA PRO A 45 5.28 -15.04 -4.01
C PRO A 45 4.87 -13.56 -4.04
N TRP A 46 5.84 -12.65 -4.02
CA TRP A 46 5.63 -11.21 -4.03
C TRP A 46 6.36 -10.53 -5.19
N SER A 47 5.71 -9.56 -5.82
CA SER A 47 6.29 -8.73 -6.87
C SER A 47 6.19 -7.25 -6.48
N GLY A 48 7.20 -6.45 -6.82
CA GLY A 48 7.22 -5.03 -6.51
C GLY A 48 8.61 -4.41 -6.69
N THR A 49 8.82 -3.25 -6.08
CA THR A 49 10.11 -2.55 -6.10
C THR A 49 10.61 -2.32 -4.69
N LEU A 50 11.90 -2.59 -4.45
CA LEU A 50 12.57 -2.31 -3.19
C LEU A 50 13.69 -1.29 -3.41
N PRO A 51 13.80 -0.25 -2.58
CA PRO A 51 14.92 0.68 -2.64
C PRO A 51 16.21 -0.02 -2.20
N VAL A 52 17.33 0.45 -2.73
CA VAL A 52 18.69 0.04 -2.32
C VAL A 52 19.43 1.28 -1.85
N ASP A 53 19.92 1.20 -0.62
CA ASP A 53 20.89 2.16 -0.08
C ASP A 53 21.83 1.44 0.88
N ILE A 54 23.00 1.00 0.37
CA ILE A 54 23.94 0.16 1.11
C ILE A 54 25.35 0.73 1.00
N ALA A 55 26.00 0.98 2.14
CA ALA A 55 27.40 1.35 2.17
C ALA A 55 28.31 0.18 1.75
N LEU A 56 29.32 0.49 0.95
CA LEU A 56 30.32 -0.45 0.45
C LEU A 56 31.67 -0.24 1.14
N PRO A 57 32.51 -1.29 1.24
CA PRO A 57 33.87 -1.16 1.75
C PRO A 57 34.72 -0.17 0.93
N ALA A 58 35.51 0.67 1.61
CA ALA A 58 36.46 1.57 0.94
C ALA A 58 37.60 0.81 0.23
N TYR A 59 37.89 -0.41 0.66
CA TYR A 59 38.95 -1.27 0.12
C TYR A 59 38.41 -2.69 -0.07
N ARG A 60 38.92 -3.40 -1.10
CA ARG A 60 38.45 -4.74 -1.51
C ARG A 60 37.00 -4.79 -2.04
N CYS A 61 36.37 -3.65 -2.24
CA CYS A 61 35.18 -3.53 -3.07
C CYS A 61 35.61 -3.17 -4.49
N TYR A 62 35.32 -4.02 -5.47
CA TYR A 62 35.64 -3.76 -6.89
C TYR A 62 34.49 -3.08 -7.64
N LEU A 63 33.42 -2.72 -6.91
CA LEU A 63 32.35 -1.88 -7.41
C LEU A 63 32.80 -0.42 -7.25
N GLU A 64 33.47 0.12 -8.27
CA GLU A 64 33.86 1.53 -8.33
C GLU A 64 32.67 2.42 -8.73
N ALA A 65 32.75 3.72 -8.42
CA ALA A 65 31.74 4.69 -8.82
C ALA A 65 31.44 4.60 -10.33
N GLY A 66 30.16 4.60 -10.69
CA GLY A 66 29.72 4.44 -12.09
C GLY A 66 29.82 3.03 -12.66
N THR A 67 30.28 2.03 -11.89
CA THR A 67 30.26 0.62 -12.30
C THR A 67 28.81 0.14 -12.44
N ARG A 68 28.50 -0.53 -13.56
CA ARG A 68 27.22 -1.21 -13.73
C ARG A 68 27.21 -2.48 -12.89
N VAL A 69 26.09 -2.71 -12.22
CA VAL A 69 25.87 -3.88 -11.38
C VAL A 69 24.69 -4.69 -11.86
N LYS A 70 24.66 -5.96 -11.47
CA LYS A 70 23.50 -6.86 -11.59
C LYS A 70 23.22 -7.53 -10.26
N ILE A 71 22.02 -8.10 -10.09
CA ILE A 71 21.66 -8.81 -8.86
C ILE A 71 21.21 -10.22 -9.21
N ASP A 72 21.83 -11.22 -8.59
CA ASP A 72 21.46 -12.61 -8.77
C ASP A 72 21.04 -13.24 -7.44
N LEU A 73 19.94 -14.01 -7.43
CA LEU A 73 19.62 -14.87 -6.30
C LEU A 73 20.72 -15.93 -6.11
N SER A 74 21.23 -16.04 -4.89
CA SER A 74 22.27 -17.01 -4.52
C SER A 74 21.79 -18.46 -4.66
N LYS A 75 20.48 -18.68 -4.50
CA LYS A 75 19.78 -19.92 -4.83
C LYS A 75 18.66 -19.57 -5.83
N PRO A 76 18.75 -20.02 -7.09
CA PRO A 76 17.69 -19.76 -8.07
C PRO A 76 16.34 -20.26 -7.58
N ALA A 77 15.31 -19.44 -7.75
CA ALA A 77 13.93 -19.80 -7.49
C ALA A 77 13.14 -19.76 -8.81
N PRO A 78 12.40 -20.82 -9.16
CA PRO A 78 11.55 -20.82 -10.36
C PRO A 78 10.55 -19.66 -10.33
N GLY A 79 10.32 -19.01 -11.47
CA GLY A 79 9.43 -17.85 -11.60
C GLY A 79 10.03 -16.53 -11.13
N CYS A 80 10.91 -16.58 -10.11
CA CYS A 80 11.52 -15.37 -9.56
C CYS A 80 12.55 -14.75 -10.50
N SER A 81 12.45 -13.44 -10.68
CA SER A 81 13.45 -12.67 -11.41
C SER A 81 13.65 -11.30 -10.77
N LEU A 82 14.90 -10.82 -10.83
CA LEU A 82 15.33 -9.56 -10.26
C LEU A 82 15.80 -8.66 -11.41
N HIS A 83 15.54 -7.37 -11.27
CA HIS A 83 16.10 -6.35 -12.15
C HIS A 83 16.64 -5.16 -11.35
N GLY A 84 17.95 -4.95 -11.42
CA GLY A 84 18.62 -3.89 -10.68
C GLY A 84 18.75 -2.61 -11.50
N MET A 85 18.10 -1.53 -11.05
CA MET A 85 18.39 -0.16 -11.46
C MET A 85 19.21 0.51 -10.36
N ILE A 86 20.46 0.10 -10.23
CA ILE A 86 21.37 0.49 -9.14
C ILE A 86 22.65 1.08 -9.72
N GLY A 87 23.12 2.15 -9.10
CA GLY A 87 24.43 2.72 -9.34
C GLY A 87 25.31 2.68 -8.08
N VAL A 88 26.62 2.73 -8.30
CA VAL A 88 27.60 2.98 -7.25
C VAL A 88 27.90 4.47 -7.22
N THR A 89 27.75 5.08 -6.04
CA THR A 89 28.05 6.49 -5.80
C THR A 89 29.55 6.72 -5.57
N GLU A 90 29.98 7.97 -5.76
CA GLU A 90 31.22 8.45 -5.14
C GLU A 90 31.12 8.31 -3.60
N PRO A 91 32.24 8.26 -2.87
CA PRO A 91 32.20 8.18 -1.41
C PRO A 91 31.38 9.30 -0.78
N LEU A 92 30.48 8.95 0.14
CA LEU A 92 29.62 9.87 0.88
C LEU A 92 29.75 9.63 2.38
N PHE A 93 29.74 10.71 3.17
CA PHE A 93 29.68 10.59 4.62
C PHE A 93 28.37 9.94 5.07
N GLY A 94 28.49 8.88 5.86
CA GLY A 94 27.37 8.17 6.48
C GLY A 94 27.63 7.93 7.97
N MET A 95 26.59 8.10 8.78
CA MET A 95 26.60 7.71 10.18
C MET A 95 26.25 6.21 10.30
N HIS A 96 27.11 5.45 10.96
CA HIS A 96 26.93 4.03 11.21
C HIS A 96 26.92 3.75 12.72
N MET A 97 25.87 3.10 13.19
CA MET A 97 25.69 2.76 14.59
C MET A 97 26.23 1.37 14.89
N HIS A 98 26.99 1.25 15.97
CA HIS A 98 27.42 0.01 16.60
C HIS A 98 26.85 -0.06 18.01
N PRO A 99 26.88 -1.23 18.66
CA PRO A 99 26.42 -1.37 20.05
C PRO A 99 27.11 -0.44 21.05
N ASP A 100 28.39 -0.10 20.81
CA ASP A 100 29.24 0.65 21.74
C ASP A 100 29.65 2.06 21.24
N ARG A 101 29.40 2.39 19.98
CA ARG A 101 29.83 3.65 19.35
C ARG A 101 29.01 4.00 18.12
N ALA A 102 29.03 5.28 17.74
CA ALA A 102 28.65 5.70 16.39
C ALA A 102 29.91 6.18 15.66
N ILE A 103 30.04 5.80 14.39
CA ILE A 103 31.12 6.27 13.53
C ILE A 103 30.54 7.04 12.35
N ASN A 104 31.27 8.04 11.89
CA ASN A 104 30.95 8.77 10.67
C ASN A 104 32.11 8.55 9.70
N VAL A 105 31.84 7.83 8.61
CA VAL A 105 32.86 7.43 7.63
C VAL A 105 32.37 7.74 6.23
N GLU A 106 33.30 8.10 5.35
CA GLU A 106 33.03 8.41 3.96
C GLU A 106 33.22 7.15 3.11
N LEU A 107 32.12 6.61 2.58
CA LEU A 107 32.10 5.34 1.88
C LEU A 107 31.27 5.41 0.60
N PRO A 108 31.67 4.72 -0.49
CA PRO A 108 30.81 4.56 -1.65
C PRO A 108 29.55 3.77 -1.26
N ARG A 109 28.44 4.00 -1.96
CA ARG A 109 27.15 3.36 -1.68
C ARG A 109 26.53 2.79 -2.94
N LEU A 110 25.88 1.62 -2.82
CA LEU A 110 24.90 1.16 -3.79
C LEU A 110 23.60 1.92 -3.56
N MET A 111 23.17 2.69 -4.56
CA MET A 111 21.93 3.46 -4.50
C MET A 111 21.06 3.19 -5.73
N GLY A 112 19.75 3.08 -5.53
CA GLY A 112 18.79 2.88 -6.60
C GLY A 112 17.64 1.98 -6.15
N GLN A 113 17.20 1.08 -7.02
CA GLN A 113 16.07 0.19 -6.73
C GLN A 113 16.19 -1.17 -7.43
N VAL A 114 15.58 -2.19 -6.84
CA VAL A 114 15.42 -3.53 -7.41
C VAL A 114 13.96 -3.72 -7.75
N ILE A 115 13.66 -4.00 -9.02
CA ILE A 115 12.36 -4.52 -9.43
C ILE A 115 12.39 -6.04 -9.27
N ILE A 116 11.37 -6.59 -8.65
CA ILE A 116 11.31 -8.00 -8.29
C ILE A 116 10.00 -8.58 -8.81
N HIS A 117 10.09 -9.72 -9.48
CA HIS A 117 8.95 -10.52 -9.91
C HIS A 117 8.98 -11.86 -9.19
N GLU A 118 7.88 -12.24 -8.54
CA GLU A 118 7.66 -13.51 -7.84
C GLU A 118 8.76 -13.92 -6.82
N LEU A 119 9.19 -12.99 -5.96
CA LEU A 119 10.04 -13.32 -4.80
C LEU A 119 9.34 -14.36 -3.92
N PRO A 120 9.90 -15.57 -3.73
CA PRO A 120 9.23 -16.59 -2.92
C PRO A 120 9.15 -16.16 -1.45
N PRO A 121 8.26 -16.78 -0.66
CA PRO A 121 8.16 -16.54 0.78
C PRO A 121 9.50 -16.67 1.51
N GLY A 122 9.69 -15.86 2.55
CA GLY A 122 10.84 -15.95 3.44
C GLY A 122 12.03 -15.07 3.08
N VAL A 123 13.18 -15.42 3.64
CA VAL A 123 14.45 -14.71 3.46
C VAL A 123 15.30 -15.42 2.41
N HIS A 124 15.82 -14.67 1.45
CA HIS A 124 16.66 -15.16 0.36
C HIS A 124 17.94 -14.34 0.27
N VAL A 125 19.08 -15.03 0.17
CA VAL A 125 20.36 -14.38 -0.11
C VAL A 125 20.43 -14.07 -1.60
N ALA A 126 20.75 -12.83 -1.94
CA ALA A 126 21.14 -12.41 -3.29
C ALA A 126 22.49 -11.73 -3.24
N HIS A 127 23.12 -11.58 -4.41
CA HIS A 127 24.42 -10.97 -4.55
C HIS A 127 24.38 -9.88 -5.61
N VAL A 128 24.86 -8.69 -5.26
CA VAL A 128 25.15 -7.62 -6.21
C VAL A 128 26.54 -7.87 -6.78
N LEU A 129 26.65 -7.92 -8.10
CA LEU A 129 27.85 -8.32 -8.84
C LEU A 129 28.22 -7.27 -9.89
N PRO A 130 29.51 -7.11 -10.23
CA PRO A 130 29.90 -6.29 -11.37
C PRO A 130 29.37 -6.88 -12.68
N GLY A 131 28.88 -6.02 -13.56
CA GLY A 131 28.49 -6.40 -14.91
C GLY A 131 27.11 -5.92 -15.31
N ARG A 132 26.62 -6.46 -16.44
CA ARG A 132 25.30 -6.17 -16.97
C ARG A 132 24.40 -7.35 -16.75
N GLU A 133 23.20 -7.07 -16.28
CA GLU A 133 22.13 -8.04 -16.19
C GLU A 133 21.69 -8.45 -17.60
N LYS A 134 21.33 -9.73 -17.77
CA LYS A 134 20.58 -10.14 -18.96
C LYS A 134 19.13 -9.80 -18.69
N ILE A 135 18.59 -8.84 -19.43
CA ILE A 135 17.18 -8.47 -19.32
C ILE A 135 16.35 -9.68 -19.75
N SER A 136 15.62 -10.26 -18.80
CA SER A 136 14.61 -11.29 -19.02
C SER A 136 13.32 -10.79 -18.40
N LEU A 137 12.37 -10.37 -19.22
CA LEU A 137 11.08 -9.89 -18.75
C LEU A 137 10.19 -11.09 -18.39
N PRO A 138 9.41 -11.02 -17.30
CA PRO A 138 8.43 -12.05 -16.98
C PRO A 138 7.26 -12.08 -17.98
N ASP A 139 6.95 -10.95 -18.62
CA ASP A 139 5.93 -10.85 -19.67
C ASP A 139 6.31 -9.73 -20.67
N ARG A 140 5.33 -9.15 -21.37
CA ARG A 140 5.50 -8.02 -22.27
C ARG A 140 6.15 -6.83 -21.58
N PRO A 141 7.03 -6.08 -22.28
CA PRO A 141 7.60 -4.88 -21.73
C PRO A 141 6.51 -3.85 -21.42
N VAL A 142 6.80 -2.99 -20.45
CA VAL A 142 6.06 -1.74 -20.31
C VAL A 142 6.48 -0.82 -21.44
N GLU A 143 5.50 -0.34 -22.20
CA GLU A 143 5.66 0.61 -23.29
C GLU A 143 5.00 1.93 -22.89
N ILE A 144 5.66 3.03 -23.22
CA ILE A 144 5.14 4.39 -23.07
C ILE A 144 5.02 5.00 -24.47
N GLY A 145 4.02 5.85 -24.69
CA GLY A 145 3.94 6.63 -25.92
C GLY A 145 3.26 7.98 -25.73
N GLY A 146 3.40 8.81 -26.77
CA GLY A 146 2.91 10.18 -26.79
C GLY A 146 3.63 10.98 -27.88
N THR A 147 3.76 12.28 -27.66
CA THR A 147 4.52 13.20 -28.52
C THR A 147 5.92 13.43 -27.96
N ASP A 148 6.77 14.14 -28.71
CA ASP A 148 8.09 14.55 -28.22
C ASP A 148 8.02 15.45 -26.97
N GLU A 149 6.87 16.07 -26.72
CA GLU A 149 6.65 17.04 -25.64
C GLU A 149 5.88 16.46 -24.44
N ALA A 150 5.14 15.36 -24.61
CA ALA A 150 4.28 14.81 -23.56
C ALA A 150 4.06 13.31 -23.67
N VAL A 151 4.04 12.63 -22.51
CA VAL A 151 3.54 11.25 -22.40
C VAL A 151 2.01 11.25 -22.40
N GLU A 152 1.43 10.44 -23.28
CA GLU A 152 -0.03 10.35 -23.44
C GLU A 152 -0.57 9.00 -22.94
N TRP A 153 0.24 7.94 -22.98
CA TRP A 153 -0.20 6.63 -22.52
C TRP A 153 0.96 5.73 -22.07
N MET A 154 0.63 4.72 -21.28
CA MET A 154 1.52 3.61 -20.95
C MET A 154 0.77 2.27 -20.91
N SER A 155 1.42 1.16 -21.26
CA SER A 155 0.81 -0.17 -21.26
C SER A 155 1.80 -1.28 -20.99
N ASN A 156 1.37 -2.33 -20.30
CA ASN A 156 2.14 -3.57 -20.10
C ASN A 156 1.51 -4.77 -20.85
N GLY A 157 0.58 -4.51 -21.77
CA GLY A 157 -0.18 -5.53 -22.50
C GLY A 157 -1.38 -6.13 -21.75
N HIS A 158 -1.46 -5.98 -20.43
CA HIS A 158 -2.62 -6.36 -19.61
C HIS A 158 -3.49 -5.15 -19.29
N ILE A 159 -2.84 -4.06 -18.88
CA ILE A 159 -3.43 -2.77 -18.62
C ILE A 159 -2.88 -1.75 -19.60
N ARG A 160 -3.74 -0.84 -20.05
CA ARG A 160 -3.37 0.41 -20.71
C ARG A 160 -3.89 1.57 -19.90
N ILE A 161 -3.05 2.59 -19.73
CA ILE A 161 -3.40 3.86 -19.10
C ILE A 161 -3.29 4.95 -20.16
N ASP A 162 -4.32 5.77 -20.32
CA ASP A 162 -4.32 6.96 -21.17
C ASP A 162 -4.45 8.19 -20.27
N PHE A 163 -3.44 9.07 -20.27
CA PHE A 163 -3.38 10.27 -19.45
C PHE A 163 -4.15 11.40 -20.09
N ARG A 164 -4.96 12.11 -19.30
CA ARG A 164 -5.77 13.24 -19.78
C ARG A 164 -5.16 14.57 -19.34
N HIS A 165 -5.39 15.59 -20.15
CA HIS A 165 -4.94 16.97 -19.87
C HIS A 165 -5.67 17.63 -18.69
N ASP A 166 -6.77 17.03 -18.22
CA ASP A 166 -7.59 17.53 -17.12
C ASP A 166 -7.19 16.97 -15.73
N GLY A 167 -6.08 16.22 -15.65
CA GLY A 167 -5.59 15.67 -14.39
C GLY A 167 -6.16 14.28 -14.05
N ARG A 168 -6.94 13.67 -14.94
CA ARG A 168 -7.45 12.31 -14.81
C ARG A 168 -6.72 11.34 -15.74
N PHE A 169 -7.01 10.05 -15.62
CA PHE A 169 -6.54 9.03 -16.56
C PHE A 169 -7.57 7.93 -16.76
N ASP A 170 -7.50 7.27 -17.92
CA ASP A 170 -8.35 6.13 -18.24
C ASP A 170 -7.57 4.84 -18.07
N VAL A 171 -8.22 3.79 -17.57
CA VAL A 171 -7.62 2.47 -17.40
C VAL A 171 -8.40 1.46 -18.21
N THR A 172 -7.76 0.89 -19.24
CA THR A 172 -8.32 -0.19 -20.05
C THR A 172 -7.72 -1.53 -19.63
N HIS A 173 -8.60 -2.46 -19.27
CA HIS A 173 -8.23 -3.83 -18.97
C HIS A 173 -8.37 -4.72 -20.21
N THR A 174 -7.25 -5.33 -20.63
CA THR A 174 -7.16 -6.03 -21.91
C THR A 174 -7.98 -7.31 -21.93
N ALA A 175 -8.06 -8.05 -20.82
CA ALA A 175 -8.83 -9.30 -20.76
C ALA A 175 -10.33 -9.02 -20.84
N SER A 176 -10.85 -8.15 -19.96
CA SER A 176 -12.30 -7.85 -19.92
C SER A 176 -12.79 -6.86 -20.98
N LYS A 177 -11.86 -6.19 -21.69
CA LYS A 177 -12.14 -5.11 -22.66
C LYS A 177 -12.90 -3.92 -22.08
N LYS A 178 -12.96 -3.79 -20.75
CA LYS A 178 -13.55 -2.63 -20.09
C LYS A 178 -12.55 -1.51 -19.97
N THR A 179 -13.03 -0.29 -20.17
CA THR A 179 -12.32 0.95 -19.88
C THR A 179 -13.01 1.66 -18.73
N PHE A 180 -12.23 2.01 -17.71
CA PHE A 180 -12.65 2.81 -16.57
C PHE A 180 -12.17 4.23 -16.82
N SER A 181 -13.11 5.12 -17.12
CA SER A 181 -12.80 6.46 -17.59
C SER A 181 -12.80 7.49 -16.46
N GLY A 182 -11.82 8.39 -16.48
CA GLY A 182 -11.74 9.49 -15.51
C GLY A 182 -11.31 9.06 -14.10
N VAL A 183 -10.47 8.04 -13.98
CA VAL A 183 -9.81 7.65 -12.73
C VAL A 183 -8.90 8.79 -12.27
N GLY A 184 -8.71 8.94 -10.96
CA GLY A 184 -7.82 9.98 -10.42
C GLY A 184 -8.51 11.32 -10.21
N ARG A 185 -9.82 11.41 -10.46
CA ARG A 185 -10.57 12.65 -10.33
C ARG A 185 -10.55 13.16 -8.88
N LEU A 186 -10.09 14.40 -8.69
CA LEU A 186 -10.05 15.03 -7.38
C LEU A 186 -11.32 15.82 -7.12
N GLU A 187 -11.90 15.61 -5.94
CA GLU A 187 -13.06 16.33 -5.44
C GLU A 187 -12.70 16.99 -4.11
N ASP A 188 -13.12 18.24 -3.95
CA ASP A 188 -12.96 19.01 -2.73
C ASP A 188 -14.31 19.59 -2.29
N SER A 189 -14.57 19.60 -1.00
CA SER A 189 -15.82 20.13 -0.42
C SER A 189 -15.53 20.76 0.93
N GLU A 190 -16.38 21.68 1.38
CA GLU A 190 -16.29 22.20 2.73
C GLU A 190 -16.49 21.11 3.80
N ASP A 191 -15.91 21.31 4.98
CA ASP A 191 -16.21 20.53 6.17
C ASP A 191 -16.50 21.47 7.36
N ALA A 192 -17.78 21.75 7.57
CA ALA A 192 -18.32 22.44 8.73
C ALA A 192 -18.52 21.50 9.94
N GLY A 193 -17.89 20.34 9.93
CA GLY A 193 -17.98 19.35 10.98
C GLY A 193 -16.91 19.52 12.05
N ASP A 194 -16.50 18.38 12.60
CA ASP A 194 -15.42 18.27 13.55
C ASP A 194 -14.69 16.93 13.36
N SER A 195 -13.77 16.58 14.26
CA SER A 195 -12.98 15.35 14.14
C SER A 195 -13.80 14.04 14.14
N TYR A 196 -15.07 14.06 14.56
CA TYR A 196 -15.95 12.89 14.57
C TYR A 196 -16.76 12.76 13.29
N ASP A 197 -17.35 13.87 12.83
CA ASP A 197 -18.31 13.86 11.74
C ASP A 197 -17.97 14.94 10.72
N TRP A 198 -17.91 14.55 9.44
CA TRP A 198 -17.97 15.51 8.35
C TRP A 198 -19.36 16.16 8.31
N SER A 199 -19.44 17.46 8.01
CA SER A 199 -20.71 18.13 7.77
C SER A 199 -20.64 19.14 6.63
N PRO A 200 -21.65 19.21 5.74
CA PRO A 200 -21.75 20.33 4.81
C PRO A 200 -22.10 21.63 5.54
N GLY A 201 -21.73 22.75 4.93
CA GLY A 201 -22.10 24.08 5.42
C GLY A 201 -23.59 24.41 5.20
N GLY A 202 -24.02 25.58 5.69
CA GLY A 202 -25.35 26.13 5.42
C GLY A 202 -26.46 25.65 6.37
N TRP A 203 -26.12 24.87 7.40
CA TRP A 203 -27.06 24.32 8.38
C TRP A 203 -26.57 24.50 9.82
N PRO A 204 -26.27 25.72 10.27
CA PRO A 204 -25.84 25.95 11.64
C PRO A 204 -27.00 25.62 12.59
N VAL A 205 -26.71 24.86 13.64
CA VAL A 205 -27.68 24.59 14.71
C VAL A 205 -27.25 25.34 15.95
N GLU A 206 -28.16 26.11 16.55
CA GLU A 206 -27.85 26.95 17.71
C GLU A 206 -27.31 26.10 18.88
N VAL A 207 -26.23 26.59 19.48
CA VAL A 207 -25.50 25.94 20.58
C VAL A 207 -26.44 25.61 21.73
N GLY A 208 -26.39 24.36 22.21
CA GLY A 208 -27.14 23.91 23.39
C GLY A 208 -28.64 23.66 23.14
N THR A 209 -29.14 23.85 21.91
CA THR A 209 -30.55 23.54 21.61
C THR A 209 -30.84 22.04 21.66
N GLY A 210 -29.85 21.21 21.32
CA GLY A 210 -29.77 19.74 21.52
C GLY A 210 -30.96 18.88 21.11
N LYS A 211 -32.02 19.51 20.58
CA LYS A 211 -33.32 19.00 20.20
C LYS A 211 -33.84 19.89 19.08
N GLY A 212 -34.40 19.28 18.06
CA GLY A 212 -35.09 19.98 16.97
C GLY A 212 -35.62 18.98 15.95
N GLU A 213 -36.31 19.47 14.93
CA GLU A 213 -36.91 18.58 13.93
C GLU A 213 -35.84 17.87 13.08
N PRO A 214 -35.87 16.53 12.95
CA PRO A 214 -35.01 15.82 12.02
C PRO A 214 -34.99 16.44 10.62
N LEU A 215 -33.84 16.34 9.93
CA LEU A 215 -33.76 16.82 8.56
C LEU A 215 -34.69 16.01 7.66
N LYS A 216 -35.49 16.70 6.83
CA LYS A 216 -36.38 16.03 5.86
C LYS A 216 -35.62 15.27 4.77
N GLN A 217 -34.41 15.74 4.45
CA GLN A 217 -33.47 15.13 3.53
C GLN A 217 -32.05 15.36 4.06
N ARG A 218 -31.10 14.52 3.65
CA ARG A 218 -29.68 14.78 3.95
C ARG A 218 -29.26 16.12 3.36
N ALA A 219 -28.54 16.90 4.15
CA ALA A 219 -27.84 18.06 3.67
C ALA A 219 -26.78 17.65 2.64
N LYS A 220 -26.54 18.53 1.68
CA LYS A 220 -25.51 18.38 0.65
C LYS A 220 -24.50 19.49 0.81
N GLU A 221 -23.33 19.25 0.25
CA GLU A 221 -22.27 20.24 0.09
C GLU A 221 -22.82 21.54 -0.52
N VAL A 222 -22.38 22.68 0.02
CA VAL A 222 -22.72 24.01 -0.52
C VAL A 222 -21.65 24.54 -1.49
N ASP A 223 -20.41 24.08 -1.38
CA ASP A 223 -19.32 24.39 -2.29
C ASP A 223 -18.46 23.14 -2.56
N ARG A 224 -19.05 22.22 -3.34
CA ARG A 224 -18.35 21.07 -3.91
C ARG A 224 -17.68 21.45 -5.21
N ARG A 225 -16.37 21.23 -5.27
CA ARG A 225 -15.51 21.51 -6.41
C ARG A 225 -14.90 20.25 -6.97
N LEU A 226 -14.67 20.24 -8.27
CA LEU A 226 -14.17 19.10 -9.02
C LEU A 226 -13.05 19.60 -9.91
N SER A 227 -11.83 19.15 -9.63
CA SER A 227 -10.64 19.63 -10.32
C SER A 227 -10.81 19.64 -11.84
N ASP A 228 -11.36 18.59 -12.44
CA ASP A 228 -11.55 18.45 -13.89
C ASP A 228 -12.56 19.45 -14.50
N GLN A 229 -13.40 20.10 -13.68
CA GLN A 229 -14.43 21.06 -14.10
C GLN A 229 -14.08 22.52 -13.80
N GLU A 230 -12.93 22.76 -13.17
CA GLU A 230 -12.46 24.10 -12.85
C GLU A 230 -11.85 24.81 -14.04
N ASP A 231 -11.88 26.14 -14.00
CA ASP A 231 -11.24 26.98 -15.02
C ASP A 231 -9.72 26.72 -15.06
N GLU A 232 -9.13 26.86 -16.24
CA GLU A 232 -7.69 26.63 -16.47
C GLU A 232 -6.80 27.58 -15.63
N ASP A 233 -7.32 28.74 -15.23
CA ASP A 233 -6.62 29.68 -14.35
C ASP A 233 -6.56 29.21 -12.88
N LEU A 234 -7.43 28.26 -12.49
CA LEU A 234 -7.51 27.71 -11.14
C LEU A 234 -6.91 26.31 -11.02
N ARG A 235 -6.43 25.73 -12.13
CA ARG A 235 -5.84 24.40 -12.17
C ARG A 235 -4.72 24.31 -13.19
N THR A 236 -3.59 23.74 -12.79
CA THR A 236 -2.53 23.35 -13.72
C THR A 236 -2.25 21.85 -13.62
N VAL A 237 -2.04 21.21 -14.76
CA VAL A 237 -1.78 19.78 -14.86
C VAL A 237 -0.47 19.55 -15.61
N PHE A 238 0.40 18.72 -15.06
CA PHE A 238 1.63 18.29 -15.72
C PHE A 238 1.73 16.77 -15.72
N VAL A 239 2.06 16.19 -16.88
CA VAL A 239 2.31 14.77 -17.03
C VAL A 239 3.75 14.58 -17.49
N SER A 240 4.53 13.79 -16.77
CA SER A 240 5.95 13.57 -17.07
C SER A 240 6.37 12.15 -16.76
N VAL A 241 7.25 11.59 -17.60
CA VAL A 241 7.90 10.31 -17.30
C VAL A 241 8.92 10.54 -16.18
N GLN A 242 8.78 9.78 -15.08
CA GLN A 242 9.76 9.79 -13.99
C GLN A 242 10.82 8.72 -14.18
N THR A 243 10.37 7.52 -14.52
CA THR A 243 11.23 6.38 -14.84
C THR A 243 10.65 5.61 -16.02
N GLU A 244 11.51 5.24 -16.95
CA GLU A 244 11.16 4.39 -18.09
C GLU A 244 12.10 3.20 -18.10
N ASP A 245 11.52 2.03 -17.88
CA ASP A 245 12.18 0.74 -18.03
C ASP A 245 11.18 -0.31 -18.49
N ALA A 246 11.66 -1.28 -19.27
CA ALA A 246 10.83 -2.35 -19.82
C ALA A 246 10.18 -3.23 -18.72
N TRP A 247 10.75 -3.31 -17.53
CA TRP A 247 10.16 -3.99 -16.38
C TRP A 247 9.08 -3.16 -15.71
N ALA A 248 9.36 -1.90 -15.43
CA ALA A 248 8.41 -1.01 -14.78
C ALA A 248 8.68 0.43 -15.20
N SER A 249 7.61 1.16 -15.47
CA SER A 249 7.69 2.58 -15.77
C SER A 249 6.75 3.35 -14.88
N THR A 250 7.18 4.53 -14.45
CA THR A 250 6.42 5.43 -13.58
C THR A 250 6.21 6.78 -14.27
N VAL A 251 4.95 7.20 -14.38
CA VAL A 251 4.56 8.53 -14.86
C VAL A 251 4.06 9.36 -13.68
N ARG A 252 4.55 10.59 -13.56
CA ARG A 252 4.04 11.59 -12.61
C ARG A 252 2.96 12.40 -13.28
N LEU A 253 1.76 12.37 -12.69
CA LEU A 253 0.63 13.23 -13.00
C LEU A 253 0.45 14.21 -11.83
N ASN A 254 0.88 15.45 -12.04
CA ASN A 254 0.77 16.54 -11.08
C ASN A 254 -0.50 17.36 -11.37
N VAL A 255 -1.28 17.65 -10.34
CA VAL A 255 -2.41 18.57 -10.37
C VAL A 255 -2.20 19.63 -9.30
N ALA A 256 -1.91 20.86 -9.71
CA ALA A 256 -1.94 22.03 -8.85
C ALA A 256 -3.34 22.66 -8.95
N TRP A 257 -3.99 22.89 -7.82
CA TRP A 257 -5.39 23.30 -7.75
C TRP A 257 -5.60 24.41 -6.72
N ALA A 258 -6.11 25.55 -7.17
CA ALA A 258 -6.46 26.68 -6.31
C ALA A 258 -7.80 26.42 -5.61
N LEU A 259 -7.78 26.34 -4.28
CA LEU A 259 -8.93 26.03 -3.44
C LEU A 259 -9.16 27.13 -2.40
N PRO A 260 -10.40 27.33 -1.93
CA PRO A 260 -10.68 28.22 -0.81
C PRO A 260 -9.85 27.89 0.42
N THR A 261 -9.24 28.90 1.02
CA THR A 261 -8.34 28.76 2.17
C THR A 261 -9.01 28.20 3.42
N HIS A 262 -10.31 28.47 3.63
CA HIS A 262 -11.07 27.98 4.78
C HIS A 262 -12.59 28.02 4.55
N PHE A 263 -13.34 27.40 5.48
CA PHE A 263 -14.77 27.58 5.65
C PHE A 263 -15.05 28.58 6.78
N ASP A 264 -15.92 29.54 6.55
CA ASP A 264 -16.32 30.57 7.50
C ASP A 264 -17.66 30.18 8.15
N ASP A 265 -17.64 29.96 9.46
CA ASP A 265 -18.80 29.53 10.23
C ASP A 265 -19.89 30.61 10.38
N ASP A 266 -19.54 31.89 10.33
CA ASP A 266 -20.50 32.99 10.50
C ASP A 266 -21.33 33.18 9.22
N THR A 267 -20.67 33.11 8.07
CA THR A 267 -21.28 33.25 6.75
C THR A 267 -21.79 31.93 6.18
N GLN A 268 -21.35 30.80 6.75
CA GLN A 268 -21.62 29.44 6.30
C GLN A 268 -21.19 29.20 4.84
N ARG A 269 -20.07 29.79 4.44
CA ARG A 269 -19.49 29.74 3.09
C ARG A 269 -18.00 29.54 3.16
N ARG A 270 -17.42 29.01 2.08
CA ARG A 270 -15.97 29.01 1.91
C ARG A 270 -15.47 30.40 1.55
N SER A 271 -14.20 30.68 1.88
CA SER A 271 -13.56 31.96 1.59
C SER A 271 -13.44 32.23 0.10
N ASP A 272 -13.52 33.50 -0.31
CA ASP A 272 -13.17 33.92 -1.68
C ASP A 272 -11.65 33.92 -1.90
N GLU A 273 -10.85 33.96 -0.84
CA GLU A 273 -9.39 33.81 -0.90
C GLU A 273 -9.03 32.36 -1.23
N LEU A 274 -8.12 32.18 -2.18
CA LEU A 274 -7.66 30.89 -2.67
C LEU A 274 -6.18 30.67 -2.34
N ASP A 275 -5.79 29.44 -2.05
CA ASP A 275 -4.39 28.98 -2.01
C ASP A 275 -4.23 27.69 -2.83
N TRP A 276 -3.01 27.39 -3.23
CA TRP A 276 -2.69 26.26 -4.10
C TRP A 276 -2.40 25.01 -3.29
N LEU A 277 -3.22 23.98 -3.52
CA LEU A 277 -2.96 22.61 -3.09
C LEU A 277 -2.38 21.84 -4.28
N THR A 278 -1.33 21.04 -4.06
CA THR A 278 -0.77 20.19 -5.11
C THR A 278 -1.00 18.72 -4.81
N VAL A 279 -1.43 17.95 -5.81
CA VAL A 279 -1.55 16.50 -5.76
C VAL A 279 -0.65 15.87 -6.82
N ASP A 280 0.27 15.01 -6.41
CA ASP A 280 1.21 14.32 -7.28
C ASP A 280 0.93 12.82 -7.28
N HIS A 281 0.44 12.28 -8.40
CA HIS A 281 0.27 10.85 -8.59
C HIS A 281 1.48 10.26 -9.32
N TYR A 282 2.23 9.39 -8.67
CA TYR A 282 3.30 8.57 -9.28
C TYR A 282 2.71 7.22 -9.68
N ILE A 283 2.29 7.11 -10.95
CA ILE A 283 1.54 5.99 -11.51
C ILE A 283 2.50 5.01 -12.16
N THR A 284 2.56 3.78 -11.64
CA THR A 284 3.49 2.73 -12.05
C THR A 284 2.76 1.53 -12.65
N LEU A 285 3.20 1.09 -13.83
CA LEU A 285 2.87 -0.24 -14.37
C LEU A 285 4.11 -1.12 -14.30
N ARG A 286 3.88 -2.40 -14.06
CA ARG A 286 4.92 -3.45 -14.09
C ARG A 286 4.56 -4.49 -15.12
N THR A 287 5.55 -5.03 -15.80
CA THR A 287 5.41 -6.21 -16.66
C THR A 287 4.78 -7.38 -15.86
N GLY A 288 3.78 -8.03 -16.47
CA GLY A 288 3.06 -9.16 -15.85
C GLY A 288 2.11 -8.82 -14.70
N SER A 289 1.86 -7.53 -14.39
CA SER A 289 0.94 -7.12 -13.33
C SER A 289 -0.41 -6.62 -13.89
N ASP A 290 -1.52 -7.02 -13.27
CA ASP A 290 -2.87 -6.46 -13.52
C ASP A 290 -3.19 -5.24 -12.62
N VAL A 291 -2.26 -4.86 -11.75
CA VAL A 291 -2.43 -3.75 -10.79
C VAL A 291 -1.71 -2.52 -11.29
N VAL A 292 -2.45 -1.42 -11.42
CA VAL A 292 -1.88 -0.07 -11.50
C VAL A 292 -1.50 0.35 -10.09
N GLU A 293 -0.22 0.62 -9.84
CA GLU A 293 0.23 1.10 -8.53
C GLU A 293 0.38 2.61 -8.55
N VAL A 294 -0.11 3.29 -7.52
CA VAL A 294 -0.06 4.75 -7.42
C VAL A 294 0.38 5.17 -6.03
N GLU A 295 1.43 5.99 -5.98
CA GLU A 295 1.75 6.76 -4.79
C GLU A 295 1.28 8.20 -5.02
N THR A 296 0.44 8.71 -4.11
CA THR A 296 -0.06 10.08 -4.18
C THR A 296 0.57 10.92 -3.07
N TRP A 297 1.17 12.05 -3.43
CA TRP A 297 1.62 13.08 -2.48
C TRP A 297 0.71 14.31 -2.56
N MET A 298 0.53 14.99 -1.43
CA MET A 298 -0.34 16.16 -1.28
C MET A 298 0.37 17.22 -0.42
N ASP A 299 0.38 18.49 -0.87
CA ASP A 299 0.73 19.65 -0.01
C ASP A 299 -0.57 20.39 0.32
N ASN A 300 -1.12 20.17 1.51
CA ASN A 300 -2.35 20.81 1.94
C ASN A 300 -2.10 22.17 2.60
N ARG A 301 -2.67 23.22 2.00
CA ARG A 301 -2.62 24.61 2.52
C ARG A 301 -3.97 25.15 2.95
N CYS A 302 -5.04 24.39 2.73
CA CYS A 302 -6.41 24.80 3.02
C CYS A 302 -6.91 24.16 4.32
N ARG A 303 -7.96 24.77 4.88
CA ARG A 303 -8.59 24.38 6.14
C ARG A 303 -10.07 24.06 5.94
N ASP A 304 -10.63 23.31 6.88
CA ASP A 304 -12.08 23.07 6.99
C ASP A 304 -12.68 22.53 5.67
N HIS A 305 -12.02 21.52 5.12
CA HIS A 305 -12.34 20.93 3.82
C HIS A 305 -12.05 19.42 3.80
N ARG A 306 -12.61 18.73 2.81
CA ARG A 306 -12.41 17.29 2.57
C ARG A 306 -12.02 17.05 1.12
N LEU A 307 -10.82 16.53 0.93
CA LEU A 307 -10.25 16.13 -0.36
C LEU A 307 -10.46 14.63 -0.59
N ARG A 308 -11.01 14.26 -1.75
CA ARG A 308 -11.35 12.88 -2.12
C ARG A 308 -10.82 12.50 -3.50
N LEU A 309 -10.41 11.24 -3.60
CA LEU A 309 -10.08 10.56 -4.84
C LEU A 309 -11.34 9.85 -5.36
N CYS A 310 -11.80 10.23 -6.54
CA CYS A 310 -12.96 9.62 -7.19
C CYS A 310 -12.53 8.64 -8.28
N ILE A 311 -13.14 7.45 -8.26
CA ILE A 311 -12.86 6.35 -9.18
C ILE A 311 -14.19 5.93 -9.81
N PRO A 312 -14.50 6.45 -11.01
CA PRO A 312 -15.71 6.08 -11.73
C PRO A 312 -15.61 4.62 -12.18
N SER A 313 -16.53 3.78 -11.72
CA SER A 313 -16.50 2.35 -12.08
C SER A 313 -17.22 2.04 -13.39
N GLY A 314 -18.17 2.89 -13.81
CA GLY A 314 -19.13 2.59 -14.88
C GLY A 314 -20.04 1.39 -14.58
N LEU A 315 -20.03 0.87 -13.34
CA LEU A 315 -20.81 -0.30 -12.95
C LEU A 315 -22.12 0.13 -12.29
N ASN A 316 -23.24 -0.34 -12.86
CA ASN A 316 -24.57 -0.15 -12.30
C ASN A 316 -24.90 -1.24 -11.26
N VAL A 317 -24.27 -1.13 -10.08
CA VAL A 317 -24.37 -2.12 -9.00
C VAL A 317 -24.90 -1.48 -7.71
N ARG A 318 -25.48 -2.31 -6.83
CA ARG A 318 -26.06 -1.85 -5.55
C ARG A 318 -25.26 -2.27 -4.33
N LYS A 319 -24.17 -3.00 -4.52
CA LYS A 319 -23.38 -3.57 -3.43
C LYS A 319 -21.91 -3.30 -3.61
N VAL A 320 -21.23 -3.09 -2.48
CA VAL A 320 -19.79 -2.85 -2.38
C VAL A 320 -19.18 -3.97 -1.54
N HIS A 321 -18.04 -4.49 -1.98
CA HIS A 321 -17.20 -5.36 -1.18
C HIS A 321 -16.11 -4.51 -0.54
N ALA A 322 -16.02 -4.50 0.79
CA ALA A 322 -15.02 -3.73 1.51
C ALA A 322 -14.24 -4.66 2.44
N GLY A 323 -12.92 -4.55 2.44
CA GLY A 323 -12.11 -5.23 3.43
C GLY A 323 -12.44 -4.74 4.83
N GLY A 324 -12.38 -5.65 5.80
CA GLY A 324 -12.65 -5.42 7.21
C GLY A 324 -11.78 -6.33 8.08
N ALA A 325 -11.98 -6.27 9.39
CA ALA A 325 -11.20 -7.07 10.32
C ALA A 325 -11.43 -8.58 10.09
N PHE A 326 -10.44 -9.26 9.51
CA PHE A 326 -10.48 -10.68 9.16
C PHE A 326 -11.65 -11.09 8.24
N ASP A 327 -12.20 -10.15 7.47
CA ASP A 327 -13.26 -10.47 6.51
C ASP A 327 -13.32 -9.48 5.33
N VAL A 328 -14.06 -9.88 4.29
CA VAL A 328 -14.55 -8.98 3.23
C VAL A 328 -16.07 -8.85 3.37
N ILE A 329 -16.50 -7.65 3.75
CA ILE A 329 -17.87 -7.30 4.10
C ILE A 329 -18.62 -6.83 2.86
N LEU A 330 -19.85 -7.32 2.67
CA LEU A 330 -20.74 -6.91 1.59
C LEU A 330 -21.74 -5.87 2.11
N ARG A 331 -21.67 -4.64 1.60
CA ARG A 331 -22.56 -3.53 2.00
C ARG A 331 -23.43 -3.07 0.85
N ASN A 332 -24.54 -2.41 1.16
CA ASN A 332 -25.29 -1.65 0.17
C ASN A 332 -24.48 -0.40 -0.22
N ALA A 333 -24.48 -0.04 -1.50
CA ALA A 333 -23.80 1.15 -2.01
C ALA A 333 -24.40 2.43 -1.47
N SER A 334 -25.73 2.50 -1.37
CA SER A 334 -26.44 3.65 -0.81
C SER A 334 -27.46 3.22 0.22
N TRP A 335 -27.62 4.06 1.24
CA TRP A 335 -28.65 3.92 2.27
C TRP A 335 -29.69 5.02 2.11
N PRO A 336 -30.99 4.72 2.01
CA PRO A 336 -32.02 5.75 1.92
C PRO A 336 -31.98 6.65 3.15
N HIS A 337 -32.37 7.92 2.98
CA HIS A 337 -32.53 8.82 4.11
C HIS A 337 -33.76 8.41 4.93
N ASP A 338 -33.59 8.27 6.25
CA ASP A 338 -34.69 8.08 7.18
C ASP A 338 -34.98 9.42 7.87
N PRO A 339 -36.10 10.10 7.53
CA PRO A 339 -36.43 11.41 8.09
C PRO A 339 -36.86 11.33 9.57
N SER A 340 -36.97 10.13 10.16
CA SER A 340 -37.22 9.98 11.59
C SER A 340 -35.95 10.03 12.44
N TRP A 341 -34.77 9.89 11.82
CA TRP A 341 -33.49 9.89 12.54
C TRP A 341 -33.03 11.30 12.87
N GLU A 342 -32.69 11.53 14.14
CA GLU A 342 -32.18 12.82 14.60
C GLU A 342 -30.81 13.15 13.98
N GLN A 343 -29.92 12.16 13.91
CA GLN A 343 -28.66 12.20 13.17
C GLN A 343 -28.84 11.43 11.87
N PRO A 344 -28.82 12.10 10.70
CA PRO A 344 -28.94 11.43 9.42
C PRO A 344 -27.84 10.38 9.23
N HIS A 345 -28.18 9.25 8.62
CA HIS A 345 -27.19 8.22 8.29
C HIS A 345 -26.13 8.77 7.31
N VAL A 346 -24.88 8.88 7.77
CA VAL A 346 -23.72 9.25 6.94
C VAL A 346 -23.49 8.20 5.87
N GLN A 347 -23.17 8.62 4.65
CA GLN A 347 -22.94 7.68 3.55
C GLN A 347 -21.53 7.10 3.54
N THR A 348 -20.57 7.78 4.16
CA THR A 348 -19.20 7.27 4.31
C THR A 348 -19.18 6.00 5.17
N GLN A 349 -18.28 5.10 4.84
CA GLN A 349 -18.14 3.78 5.47
C GLN A 349 -16.66 3.45 5.67
N HIS A 350 -16.39 2.63 6.68
CA HIS A 350 -15.02 2.19 6.97
C HIS A 350 -14.59 1.05 6.06
N PHE A 351 -13.31 0.98 5.70
CA PHE A 351 -12.72 -0.20 5.06
C PHE A 351 -11.29 -0.41 5.52
N SER A 352 -10.74 -1.57 5.21
CA SER A 352 -9.31 -1.87 5.35
C SER A 352 -8.81 -2.49 4.06
N GLN A 353 -7.59 -2.13 3.65
CA GLN A 353 -6.85 -2.61 2.48
C GLN A 353 -7.49 -2.43 1.11
N PHE A 354 -8.79 -2.63 0.91
CA PHE A 354 -9.44 -2.43 -0.38
C PHE A 354 -10.96 -2.21 -0.32
N VAL A 355 -11.49 -1.61 -1.38
CA VAL A 355 -12.92 -1.60 -1.73
C VAL A 355 -13.10 -2.03 -3.18
N ALA A 356 -14.18 -2.75 -3.49
CA ALA A 356 -14.42 -3.26 -4.83
C ALA A 356 -15.91 -3.22 -5.22
N LEU A 357 -16.12 -2.91 -6.50
CA LEU A 357 -17.39 -3.04 -7.19
C LEU A 357 -17.27 -4.15 -8.23
N GLN A 358 -18.31 -4.96 -8.37
CA GLN A 358 -18.36 -6.00 -9.40
C GLN A 358 -19.79 -6.27 -9.86
N ASP A 359 -19.92 -6.57 -11.14
CA ASP A 359 -21.11 -7.18 -11.72
C ASP A 359 -20.95 -8.71 -11.82
N ARG A 360 -21.60 -9.35 -12.80
CA ARG A 360 -21.48 -10.81 -13.04
C ARG A 360 -20.30 -11.20 -13.91
N ILE A 361 -19.72 -10.25 -14.63
CA ILE A 361 -18.73 -10.43 -15.69
C ILE A 361 -17.38 -9.90 -15.22
N SER A 362 -17.33 -8.74 -14.57
CA SER A 362 -16.10 -8.09 -14.18
C SER A 362 -16.28 -7.16 -12.97
N GLY A 363 -15.18 -6.64 -12.46
CA GLY A 363 -15.17 -5.62 -11.43
C GLY A 363 -13.95 -4.72 -11.50
N ILE A 364 -13.90 -3.82 -10.51
CA ILE A 364 -12.77 -2.95 -10.23
C ILE A 364 -12.59 -2.87 -8.73
N ALA A 365 -11.35 -3.04 -8.29
CA ALA A 365 -10.94 -2.89 -6.90
C ALA A 365 -9.97 -1.72 -6.77
N VAL A 366 -10.16 -0.96 -5.70
CA VAL A 366 -9.24 0.07 -5.24
C VAL A 366 -8.54 -0.50 -4.03
N LEU A 367 -7.26 -0.81 -4.17
CA LEU A 367 -6.38 -1.29 -3.12
C LEU A 367 -5.83 -0.06 -2.41
N CYS A 368 -6.08 0.13 -1.13
CA CYS A 368 -5.57 1.26 -0.36
C CYS A 368 -5.41 0.87 1.11
N PRO A 369 -4.22 0.41 1.52
CA PRO A 369 -3.96 0.10 2.93
C PRO A 369 -3.85 1.35 3.82
N GLY A 370 -3.70 2.55 3.24
CA GLY A 370 -3.48 3.80 3.97
C GLY A 370 -4.74 4.63 4.29
N SER A 371 -5.86 4.42 3.60
CA SER A 371 -7.13 5.10 3.88
C SER A 371 -8.13 4.12 4.51
N ASN A 372 -9.03 4.66 5.34
CA ASN A 372 -10.03 3.89 6.06
C ASN A 372 -11.46 4.39 5.82
N GLU A 373 -11.67 5.40 4.95
CA GLU A 373 -12.99 5.96 4.67
C GLU A 373 -13.26 5.97 3.16
N TYR A 374 -14.40 5.41 2.77
CA TYR A 374 -14.91 5.50 1.41
C TYR A 374 -16.40 5.86 1.39
N GLU A 375 -16.86 6.36 0.26
CA GLU A 375 -18.26 6.48 -0.09
C GLU A 375 -18.49 5.85 -1.47
N ALA A 376 -19.65 5.20 -1.67
CA ALA A 376 -20.06 4.71 -2.97
C ALA A 376 -21.32 5.47 -3.40
N VAL A 377 -21.22 6.26 -4.47
CA VAL A 377 -22.28 7.18 -4.89
C VAL A 377 -22.54 7.07 -6.38
N ALA A 378 -23.75 7.42 -6.82
CA ALA A 378 -24.02 7.50 -8.24
C ALA A 378 -23.04 8.50 -8.88
N ASN A 379 -22.54 8.14 -10.06
CA ASN A 379 -21.72 9.04 -10.87
C ASN A 379 -22.49 10.34 -11.14
N ASP A 380 -21.78 11.47 -11.21
CA ASP A 380 -22.37 12.79 -11.44
C ASP A 380 -23.12 12.86 -12.78
N ASP A 381 -22.66 12.11 -13.80
CA ASP A 381 -23.32 12.00 -15.11
C ASP A 381 -24.50 11.00 -15.11
N GLY A 382 -24.76 10.32 -13.98
CA GLY A 382 -25.89 9.42 -13.78
C GLY A 382 -25.71 7.99 -14.31
N ASP A 383 -24.58 7.65 -14.93
CA ASP A 383 -24.27 6.28 -15.38
C ASP A 383 -23.20 5.62 -14.51
N GLY A 384 -23.60 4.58 -13.77
CA GLY A 384 -22.72 3.83 -12.89
C GLY A 384 -22.53 4.42 -11.49
N LEU A 385 -21.63 3.79 -10.74
CA LEU A 385 -21.30 4.11 -9.35
C LEU A 385 -19.83 4.53 -9.25
N ASP A 386 -19.55 5.60 -8.53
CA ASP A 386 -18.20 6.03 -8.17
C ASP A 386 -17.81 5.44 -6.83
N LEU A 387 -16.54 5.04 -6.70
CA LEU A 387 -15.90 4.88 -5.40
C LEU A 387 -15.14 6.17 -5.08
N ARG A 388 -15.50 6.83 -3.98
CA ARG A 388 -14.83 8.04 -3.49
C ARG A 388 -14.06 7.70 -2.23
N LEU A 389 -12.73 7.76 -2.26
CA LEU A 389 -11.87 7.54 -1.10
C LEU A 389 -11.49 8.90 -0.51
N THR A 390 -11.65 9.04 0.80
CA THR A 390 -11.16 10.25 1.48
C THR A 390 -9.64 10.17 1.58
N MET A 391 -8.97 11.18 1.00
CA MET A 391 -7.52 11.31 1.01
C MET A 391 -7.07 12.12 2.23
N LEU A 392 -7.78 13.23 2.49
CA LEU A 392 -7.52 14.14 3.58
C LEU A 392 -8.83 14.79 4.03
N ARG A 393 -8.99 14.98 5.34
CA ARG A 393 -10.10 15.72 5.94
C ARG A 393 -9.55 16.65 7.01
N ALA A 394 -9.61 17.95 6.74
CA ALA A 394 -9.11 19.01 7.59
C ALA A 394 -10.26 19.59 8.42
N THR A 395 -10.12 19.59 9.74
CA THR A 395 -11.10 20.21 10.65
C THR A 395 -10.40 20.97 11.77
N GLY A 396 -10.98 22.09 12.21
CA GLY A 396 -10.41 22.91 13.28
C GLY A 396 -10.76 22.47 14.71
N TRP A 397 -11.61 21.46 14.90
CA TRP A 397 -12.25 21.16 16.18
C TRP A 397 -12.23 19.68 16.52
N LEU A 398 -11.96 19.35 17.79
CA LEU A 398 -12.16 18.00 18.31
C LEU A 398 -13.65 17.64 18.27
N SER A 399 -14.47 18.44 18.93
CA SER A 399 -15.91 18.40 18.81
C SER A 399 -16.47 19.82 18.77
N ARG A 400 -17.61 20.04 18.12
CA ARG A 400 -18.33 21.30 18.21
C ARG A 400 -19.84 21.07 18.28
N ASP A 401 -20.56 22.13 18.64
CA ASP A 401 -22.00 22.11 18.70
C ASP A 401 -22.61 22.26 17.30
N GLY A 402 -23.67 21.50 17.04
CA GLY A 402 -24.71 21.86 16.09
C GLY A 402 -24.34 22.08 14.62
N PHE A 403 -24.40 21.02 13.81
CA PHE A 403 -24.30 21.07 12.35
C PHE A 403 -25.22 20.01 11.69
N ALA A 404 -25.29 19.96 10.35
CA ALA A 404 -26.28 19.18 9.62
C ALA A 404 -26.28 17.69 9.96
N THR A 405 -25.09 17.11 10.10
CA THR A 405 -24.89 15.68 10.32
C THR A 405 -24.94 15.30 11.80
N ARG A 406 -24.76 16.25 12.73
CA ARG A 406 -24.92 16.00 14.16
C ARG A 406 -25.27 17.28 14.93
N ARG A 407 -26.38 17.22 15.69
CA ARG A 407 -26.90 18.34 16.50
C ARG A 407 -26.15 18.55 17.82
N ASN A 408 -25.82 17.46 18.51
CA ASN A 408 -25.20 17.47 19.83
C ASN A 408 -23.69 17.22 19.72
N ARG A 409 -22.88 17.87 20.55
CA ARG A 409 -21.44 17.57 20.63
C ARG A 409 -21.18 16.09 20.98
N ALA A 410 -20.18 15.47 20.35
CA ALA A 410 -19.73 14.11 20.66
C ALA A 410 -18.71 14.08 21.81
N GLY A 411 -18.10 15.23 22.11
CA GLY A 411 -17.11 15.38 23.17
C GLY A 411 -16.90 16.83 23.61
N PRO A 412 -15.81 17.11 24.35
CA PRO A 412 -15.44 18.47 24.71
C PRO A 412 -15.20 19.35 23.48
N CYS A 413 -15.66 20.60 23.54
CA CYS A 413 -15.48 21.57 22.48
C CYS A 413 -14.12 22.25 22.58
N PHE A 414 -13.10 21.61 22.00
CA PHE A 414 -11.73 22.12 21.97
C PHE A 414 -11.29 22.38 20.54
N GLU A 415 -10.61 23.50 20.34
CA GLU A 415 -9.85 23.74 19.12
C GLU A 415 -8.78 22.66 18.96
N ALA A 416 -8.66 22.16 17.74
CA ALA A 416 -7.71 21.14 17.34
C ALA A 416 -6.96 21.65 16.09
N PRO A 417 -6.09 22.66 16.20
CA PRO A 417 -5.44 23.27 15.04
C PRO A 417 -4.61 22.27 14.22
N GLY A 418 -4.06 21.24 14.86
CA GLY A 418 -3.34 20.16 14.16
C GLY A 418 -4.24 19.22 13.34
N ALA A 419 -5.56 19.21 13.58
CA ALA A 419 -6.52 18.43 12.80
C ALA A 419 -6.87 19.09 11.45
N GLN A 420 -6.35 20.29 11.18
CA GLN A 420 -6.42 20.92 9.86
C GLN A 420 -5.50 20.24 8.83
N CYS A 421 -4.60 19.35 9.29
CA CYS A 421 -3.75 18.56 8.43
C CYS A 421 -3.00 19.40 7.37
N LEU A 422 -2.33 20.47 7.79
CA LEU A 422 -1.55 21.35 6.89
C LEU A 422 -0.16 20.76 6.60
N GLY A 423 0.34 20.94 5.38
CA GLY A 423 1.65 20.48 4.92
C GLY A 423 1.58 19.18 4.10
N ASP A 424 2.68 18.42 4.12
CA ASP A 424 2.85 17.26 3.25
C ASP A 424 2.21 15.97 3.79
N TYR A 425 1.41 15.32 2.95
CA TYR A 425 0.79 14.03 3.21
C TYR A 425 0.96 13.11 2.00
N TRP A 426 0.92 11.81 2.22
CA TRP A 426 0.97 10.84 1.13
C TRP A 426 0.10 9.62 1.43
N MET A 427 -0.30 8.94 0.35
CA MET A 427 -0.99 7.65 0.43
C MET A 427 -0.59 6.75 -0.74
N ARG A 428 -0.45 5.45 -0.47
CA ARG A 428 -0.29 4.44 -1.52
C ARG A 428 -1.63 3.78 -1.80
N TRP A 429 -1.94 3.61 -3.08
CA TRP A 429 -3.10 2.89 -3.53
C TRP A 429 -2.80 2.17 -4.86
N GLY A 430 -3.74 1.35 -5.29
CA GLY A 430 -3.68 0.69 -6.58
C GLY A 430 -5.06 0.43 -7.15
N LEU A 431 -5.11 0.25 -8.46
CA LEU A 431 -6.33 -0.06 -9.19
C LEU A 431 -6.17 -1.42 -9.84
N MET A 432 -7.09 -2.32 -9.53
CA MET A 432 -7.11 -3.66 -10.10
C MET A 432 -8.46 -3.91 -10.76
N PRO A 433 -8.57 -3.68 -12.08
CA PRO A 433 -9.61 -4.30 -12.88
C PRO A 433 -9.54 -5.82 -12.79
N PHE A 434 -10.69 -6.51 -12.81
CA PHE A 434 -10.69 -7.97 -12.79
C PHE A 434 -11.91 -8.57 -13.47
N GLU A 435 -11.83 -9.85 -13.83
CA GLU A 435 -12.95 -10.65 -14.33
C GLU A 435 -13.59 -11.50 -13.23
N GLY A 436 -14.88 -11.78 -13.37
CA GLY A 436 -15.63 -12.61 -12.43
C GLY A 436 -15.83 -11.94 -11.06
N SER A 437 -15.36 -12.61 -10.01
CA SER A 437 -15.56 -12.19 -8.62
C SER A 437 -14.26 -11.88 -7.91
N TRP A 438 -14.30 -10.96 -6.96
CA TRP A 438 -13.11 -10.44 -6.25
C TRP A 438 -12.26 -11.56 -5.63
N ASP A 439 -12.88 -12.62 -5.13
CA ASP A 439 -12.19 -13.75 -4.49
C ASP A 439 -11.43 -14.57 -5.51
N LYS A 440 -12.06 -14.92 -6.64
CA LYS A 440 -11.43 -15.67 -7.73
C LYS A 440 -10.34 -14.89 -8.44
N ALA A 441 -10.50 -13.58 -8.52
CA ALA A 441 -9.50 -12.66 -9.06
C ALA A 441 -8.33 -12.41 -8.09
N GLY A 442 -8.41 -12.87 -6.83
CA GLY A 442 -7.35 -12.66 -5.85
C GLY A 442 -7.24 -11.20 -5.39
N VAL A 443 -8.32 -10.43 -5.38
CA VAL A 443 -8.29 -9.01 -4.97
C VAL A 443 -7.78 -8.83 -3.54
N HIS A 444 -8.17 -9.71 -2.61
CA HIS A 444 -7.69 -9.68 -1.23
C HIS A 444 -6.21 -10.08 -1.12
N GLU A 445 -5.74 -11.01 -1.97
CA GLU A 445 -4.32 -11.37 -2.07
C GLU A 445 -3.49 -10.20 -2.64
N ALA A 446 -3.99 -9.52 -3.67
CA ALA A 446 -3.36 -8.34 -4.25
C ALA A 446 -3.31 -7.16 -3.26
N ALA A 447 -4.38 -6.97 -2.48
CA ALA A 447 -4.43 -5.96 -1.43
C ALA A 447 -3.37 -6.22 -0.34
N GLU A 448 -3.23 -7.48 0.10
CA GLU A 448 -2.20 -7.91 1.05
C GLU A 448 -0.79 -7.73 0.46
N ALA A 449 -0.59 -8.07 -0.82
CA ALA A 449 0.69 -7.90 -1.51
C ALA A 449 1.11 -6.43 -1.63
N LEU A 450 0.17 -5.53 -1.89
CA LEU A 450 0.43 -4.08 -1.92
C LEU A 450 0.76 -3.52 -0.53
N ALA A 451 0.14 -4.08 0.52
CA ALA A 451 0.37 -3.69 1.92
C ALA A 451 1.64 -4.30 2.54
N ALA A 452 2.20 -5.34 1.92
CA ALA A 452 3.30 -6.11 2.47
C ALA A 452 4.57 -5.27 2.69
N GLN A 453 5.19 -5.44 3.85
CA GLN A 453 6.47 -4.83 4.21
C GLN A 453 7.66 -5.69 3.77
N THR A 454 7.70 -6.03 2.48
CA THR A 454 8.85 -6.69 1.88
C THR A 454 10.08 -5.79 2.01
N SER A 455 11.24 -6.36 2.31
CA SER A 455 12.45 -5.59 2.63
C SER A 455 13.70 -6.16 1.96
N LEU A 456 14.66 -5.26 1.73
CA LEU A 456 16.01 -5.57 1.30
C LEU A 456 16.96 -5.11 2.41
N LEU A 457 17.73 -6.04 2.97
CA LEU A 457 18.64 -5.79 4.08
C LEU A 457 20.10 -5.95 3.60
N PRO A 458 21.02 -5.07 4.04
CA PRO A 458 22.43 -5.26 3.77
C PRO A 458 22.95 -6.56 4.39
N GLY A 459 23.62 -7.39 3.58
CA GLY A 459 24.29 -8.62 4.05
C GLY A 459 25.70 -8.38 4.59
N LEU A 460 26.21 -7.15 4.50
CA LEU A 460 27.48 -6.75 5.10
C LEU A 460 27.28 -6.29 6.55
N PRO A 461 28.25 -6.55 7.45
CA PRO A 461 28.24 -5.95 8.78
C PRO A 461 28.42 -4.43 8.71
N SER A 462 28.25 -3.73 9.83
CA SER A 462 28.54 -2.29 9.88
C SER A 462 30.04 -2.01 9.63
N PRO A 463 30.39 -0.93 8.92
CA PRO A 463 31.79 -0.56 8.68
C PRO A 463 32.53 -0.22 9.98
N GLN A 464 33.85 -0.30 9.96
CA GLN A 464 34.74 0.16 11.02
C GLN A 464 35.25 1.59 10.74
N LEU A 465 35.87 2.25 11.72
CA LEU A 465 36.31 3.66 11.60
C LEU A 465 37.30 3.90 10.43
N ASN A 466 38.03 2.87 10.03
CA ASN A 466 38.97 2.89 8.91
C ASN A 466 38.31 2.55 7.56
N GLY A 467 36.98 2.42 7.50
CA GLY A 467 36.22 2.06 6.30
C GLY A 467 36.26 0.57 5.92
N TYR A 468 36.81 -0.28 6.78
CA TYR A 468 36.82 -1.73 6.59
C TYR A 468 35.53 -2.37 7.07
N PHE A 469 35.21 -3.52 6.50
CA PHE A 469 34.13 -4.38 6.95
C PHE A 469 34.76 -5.69 7.43
N ASP A 470 34.25 -6.24 8.52
CA ASP A 470 34.62 -7.59 8.93
C ASP A 470 34.17 -8.58 7.84
N ASP A 471 34.97 -9.63 7.60
CA ASP A 471 34.76 -10.52 6.44
C ASP A 471 33.39 -11.23 6.54
N PRO A 472 32.43 -10.90 5.65
CA PRO A 472 31.06 -11.39 5.71
C PRO A 472 30.91 -12.78 5.09
N LEU A 473 31.99 -13.39 4.57
CA LEU A 473 31.94 -14.64 3.81
C LEU A 473 31.78 -15.89 4.71
N SER A 474 30.90 -15.75 5.71
CA SER A 474 30.32 -16.84 6.49
C SER A 474 29.68 -17.85 5.53
N LYS A 475 30.02 -19.13 5.72
CA LYS A 475 29.27 -20.23 5.07
C LYS A 475 27.92 -20.46 5.74
N GLY A 476 27.63 -19.78 6.85
CA GLY A 476 26.43 -19.93 7.66
C GLY A 476 26.26 -21.35 8.20
N VAL A 477 25.38 -21.49 9.19
CA VAL A 477 24.79 -22.81 9.53
C VAL A 477 23.49 -23.05 8.77
N ARG A 478 22.84 -21.98 8.30
CA ARG A 478 21.66 -22.01 7.44
C ARG A 478 22.03 -21.94 5.97
N GLY A 479 21.08 -22.32 5.12
CA GLY A 479 21.22 -22.26 3.67
C GLY A 479 21.19 -20.83 3.12
N ARG A 480 20.91 -20.73 1.82
CA ARG A 480 20.81 -19.45 1.07
C ARG A 480 19.37 -18.92 0.97
N SER A 481 18.41 -19.68 1.49
CA SER A 481 16.99 -19.35 1.51
C SER A 481 16.35 -20.02 2.72
N ASN A 482 15.40 -19.38 3.38
CA ASN A 482 14.56 -19.99 4.40
C ASN A 482 13.17 -19.35 4.37
N ALA A 483 12.12 -20.15 4.21
CA ALA A 483 10.75 -19.68 4.40
C ALA A 483 10.14 -20.26 5.66
N ALA A 484 9.70 -19.36 6.55
CA ALA A 484 8.97 -19.72 7.75
C ALA A 484 7.66 -20.44 7.39
N ILE A 485 6.88 -19.91 6.45
CA ILE A 485 5.62 -20.51 5.98
C ILE A 485 5.44 -20.28 4.48
N ARG A 486 4.91 -21.30 3.80
CA ARG A 486 4.45 -21.25 2.40
C ARG A 486 3.07 -21.89 2.29
N LEU A 487 2.16 -21.25 1.56
CA LEU A 487 0.88 -21.85 1.20
C LEU A 487 0.99 -22.53 -0.17
N VAL A 488 0.78 -23.83 -0.20
CA VAL A 488 0.76 -24.64 -1.42
C VAL A 488 -0.66 -25.10 -1.68
N GLY A 489 -1.19 -24.77 -2.86
CA GLY A 489 -2.55 -25.11 -3.26
C GLY A 489 -3.16 -24.04 -4.14
N ASP A 490 -4.26 -24.44 -4.79
CA ASP A 490 -5.02 -23.60 -5.70
C ASP A 490 -6.13 -22.83 -4.98
N GLY A 491 -6.72 -21.90 -5.73
CA GLY A 491 -7.90 -21.14 -5.33
C GLY A 491 -7.56 -19.87 -4.55
N PRO A 492 -8.58 -19.09 -4.18
CA PRO A 492 -8.38 -17.93 -3.34
C PRO A 492 -7.74 -18.38 -2.02
N ARG A 493 -6.55 -17.88 -1.72
CA ARG A 493 -5.81 -18.32 -0.53
C ARG A 493 -6.26 -17.54 0.70
N PRO A 494 -6.20 -18.16 1.90
CA PRO A 494 -6.31 -17.42 3.13
C PRO A 494 -5.08 -16.50 3.29
N LEU A 495 -5.24 -15.45 4.08
CA LEU A 495 -4.18 -14.49 4.36
C LEU A 495 -3.50 -14.81 5.68
N LEU A 496 -2.19 -14.56 5.75
CA LEU A 496 -1.39 -14.74 6.96
C LEU A 496 -1.53 -13.50 7.85
N SER A 497 -2.06 -13.69 9.05
CA SER A 497 -2.15 -12.62 10.04
C SER A 497 -1.01 -12.61 11.04
N CYS A 498 -0.41 -13.77 11.32
CA CYS A 498 0.84 -13.84 12.08
C CYS A 498 1.63 -15.11 11.79
N CYS A 499 2.96 -14.98 11.83
CA CYS A 499 3.91 -16.06 12.01
C CYS A 499 4.93 -15.56 13.05
N LYS A 500 4.86 -16.09 14.28
CA LYS A 500 5.66 -15.60 15.42
C LYS A 500 6.00 -16.72 16.40
N PRO A 501 7.01 -16.57 17.27
CA PRO A 501 7.16 -17.46 18.43
C PRO A 501 5.88 -17.49 19.30
N ALA A 502 5.60 -18.63 19.90
CA ALA A 502 4.56 -18.74 20.93
C ALA A 502 4.92 -17.86 22.14
N GLU A 503 3.91 -17.33 22.83
CA GLU A 503 4.12 -16.42 23.97
C GLU A 503 4.86 -17.08 25.14
N ASP A 504 4.70 -18.39 25.31
CA ASP A 504 5.46 -19.21 26.28
C ASP A 504 6.86 -19.63 25.79
N GLY A 505 7.23 -19.25 24.57
CA GLY A 505 8.51 -19.57 23.92
C GLY A 505 8.61 -20.98 23.33
N ASP A 506 7.58 -21.81 23.45
CA ASP A 506 7.63 -23.22 23.08
C ASP A 506 6.95 -23.48 21.72
N GLY A 507 7.64 -23.12 20.65
CA GLY A 507 7.20 -23.33 19.26
C GLY A 507 6.82 -22.05 18.53
N THR A 508 6.23 -22.22 17.35
CA THR A 508 5.86 -21.16 16.42
C THR A 508 4.36 -21.17 16.17
N ILE A 509 3.75 -20.00 16.24
CA ILE A 509 2.34 -19.74 15.94
C ILE A 509 2.18 -19.27 14.51
N VAL A 510 1.22 -19.85 13.81
CA VAL A 510 0.79 -19.46 12.47
C VAL A 510 -0.71 -19.24 12.50
N ARG A 511 -1.17 -18.05 12.10
CA ARG A 511 -2.60 -17.75 12.04
C ARG A 511 -3.00 -17.29 10.66
N LEU A 512 -3.93 -18.03 10.06
CA LEU A 512 -4.52 -17.72 8.77
C LEU A 512 -5.98 -17.31 8.94
N TRP A 513 -6.47 -16.48 8.02
CA TRP A 513 -7.89 -16.15 7.94
C TRP A 513 -8.39 -16.19 6.50
N ASN A 514 -9.63 -16.65 6.32
CA ASN A 514 -10.23 -16.84 5.00
C ASN A 514 -11.44 -15.90 4.83
N PRO A 515 -11.30 -14.82 4.03
CA PRO A 515 -12.41 -13.90 3.76
C PRO A 515 -13.45 -14.47 2.80
N THR A 516 -13.21 -15.62 2.18
CA THR A 516 -14.07 -16.12 1.10
C THR A 516 -15.26 -16.91 1.62
N LYS A 517 -16.20 -17.21 0.72
CA LYS A 517 -17.39 -18.02 1.02
C LYS A 517 -17.14 -19.53 0.87
N SER A 518 -15.93 -19.91 0.47
CA SER A 518 -15.54 -21.31 0.29
C SER A 518 -14.42 -21.65 1.26
N LYS A 519 -14.38 -22.89 1.74
CA LYS A 519 -13.22 -23.36 2.49
C LYS A 519 -12.00 -23.41 1.57
N TRP A 520 -10.83 -23.09 2.11
CA TRP A 520 -9.56 -23.39 1.47
C TRP A 520 -9.01 -24.71 2.02
N VAL A 521 -8.56 -25.56 1.12
CA VAL A 521 -7.85 -26.81 1.45
C VAL A 521 -6.58 -26.82 0.64
N GLY A 522 -5.46 -26.64 1.31
CA GLY A 522 -4.15 -26.74 0.71
C GLY A 522 -3.17 -27.34 1.72
N ARG A 523 -1.92 -26.97 1.56
CA ARG A 523 -0.83 -27.45 2.38
C ARG A 523 -0.03 -26.26 2.89
N ILE A 524 0.32 -26.31 4.16
CA ILE A 524 1.17 -25.32 4.80
C ILE A 524 2.55 -25.97 4.93
N GLU A 525 3.55 -25.39 4.31
CA GLU A 525 4.93 -25.90 4.30
C GLU A 525 5.88 -24.94 5.00
N THR A 526 6.92 -25.48 5.63
CA THR A 526 7.92 -24.70 6.36
C THR A 526 9.33 -25.25 6.13
N ASP A 527 10.34 -24.37 6.12
CA ASP A 527 11.75 -24.76 6.22
C ASP A 527 12.24 -24.84 7.68
N LEU A 528 11.40 -24.45 8.63
CA LEU A 528 11.68 -24.58 10.06
C LEU A 528 11.53 -26.04 10.48
N GLN A 529 12.11 -26.38 11.63
CA GLN A 529 11.94 -27.72 12.19
C GLN A 529 10.46 -27.97 12.49
N LEU A 530 10.00 -29.18 12.18
CA LEU A 530 8.61 -29.59 12.31
C LEU A 530 8.56 -31.03 12.83
N PHE A 531 8.37 -31.17 14.13
CA PHE A 531 8.24 -32.40 14.89
C PHE A 531 6.79 -32.66 15.30
N GLU A 532 6.05 -31.59 15.62
CA GLU A 532 4.63 -31.64 15.98
C GLU A 532 3.90 -30.38 15.50
N CYS A 533 2.59 -30.49 15.26
CA CYS A 533 1.72 -29.39 14.90
C CYS A 533 0.35 -29.61 15.53
N HIS A 534 -0.22 -28.57 16.12
CA HIS A 534 -1.52 -28.61 16.79
C HIS A 534 -2.37 -27.43 16.33
N LEU A 535 -3.67 -27.66 16.14
CA LEU A 535 -4.63 -26.57 16.12
C LEU A 535 -4.60 -25.85 17.47
N CYS A 536 -4.76 -24.54 17.47
CA CYS A 536 -4.80 -23.73 18.68
C CYS A 536 -5.96 -22.74 18.65
N ASP A 537 -6.40 -22.34 19.83
CA ASP A 537 -7.28 -21.18 19.96
C ASP A 537 -6.51 -19.86 19.74
N MET A 538 -7.22 -18.74 19.86
CA MET A 538 -6.62 -17.41 19.67
C MET A 538 -5.61 -17.03 20.76
N LEU A 539 -5.61 -17.75 21.89
CA LEU A 539 -4.72 -17.58 23.04
C LEU A 539 -3.56 -18.60 23.01
N GLU A 540 -3.37 -19.31 21.89
CA GLU A 540 -2.25 -20.23 21.67
C GLU A 540 -2.31 -21.51 22.51
N ASN A 541 -3.49 -21.82 23.08
CA ASN A 541 -3.71 -23.07 23.79
C ASN A 541 -3.82 -24.21 22.77
N PRO A 542 -2.97 -25.25 22.86
CA PRO A 542 -2.98 -26.36 21.93
C PRO A 542 -4.23 -27.23 22.10
N GLY A 543 -4.81 -27.60 20.97
CA GLY A 543 -5.91 -28.54 20.83
C GLY A 543 -5.49 -29.75 20.01
N GLU A 544 -6.33 -30.13 19.06
CA GLU A 544 -6.16 -31.35 18.26
C GLU A 544 -4.84 -31.36 17.47
N PRO A 545 -4.10 -32.49 17.45
CA PRO A 545 -2.89 -32.63 16.65
C PRO A 545 -3.22 -32.70 15.15
N GLU A 546 -2.33 -32.15 14.33
CA GLU A 546 -2.37 -32.24 12.88
C GLU A 546 -1.44 -33.35 12.37
N GLU A 547 -1.83 -34.02 11.28
CA GLU A 547 -0.96 -34.98 10.62
C GLU A 547 0.13 -34.23 9.83
N ILE A 548 1.38 -34.36 10.29
CA ILE A 548 2.54 -33.80 9.61
C ILE A 548 3.13 -34.80 8.61
N SER A 549 3.62 -34.29 7.49
CA SER A 549 4.37 -35.07 6.51
C SER A 549 5.29 -34.15 5.73
N ARG A 550 6.45 -34.60 5.25
CA ARG A 550 7.30 -33.85 4.28
C ARG A 550 7.47 -32.34 4.57
N GLY A 551 7.74 -31.96 5.82
CA GLY A 551 7.95 -30.54 6.19
C GLY A 551 6.70 -29.65 6.12
N GLY A 552 5.51 -30.21 6.35
CA GLY A 552 4.26 -29.45 6.37
C GLY A 552 3.05 -30.26 6.83
N TRP A 553 1.89 -29.62 6.85
CA TRP A 553 0.60 -30.22 7.23
C TRP A 553 -0.52 -29.74 6.31
N VAL A 554 -1.69 -30.37 6.40
CA VAL A 554 -2.86 -29.96 5.62
C VAL A 554 -3.44 -28.68 6.23
N GLY A 555 -3.55 -27.62 5.43
CA GLY A 555 -4.19 -26.38 5.82
C GLY A 555 -5.66 -26.40 5.42
N LEU A 556 -6.55 -26.73 6.36
CA LEU A 556 -7.99 -26.57 6.20
C LEU A 556 -8.43 -25.25 6.87
N VAL A 557 -8.76 -24.24 6.07
CA VAL A 557 -9.30 -22.97 6.56
C VAL A 557 -10.76 -22.83 6.09
N PRO A 558 -11.75 -23.07 6.97
CA PRO A 558 -13.17 -22.91 6.62
C PRO A 558 -13.49 -21.52 6.06
N ALA A 559 -14.61 -21.42 5.33
CA ALA A 559 -15.12 -20.14 4.86
C ALA A 559 -15.35 -19.18 6.03
N LYS A 560 -14.98 -17.90 5.88
CA LYS A 560 -15.22 -16.85 6.88
C LYS A 560 -14.69 -17.19 8.28
N SER A 561 -13.49 -17.78 8.34
CA SER A 561 -12.91 -18.27 9.60
C SER A 561 -11.46 -17.84 9.79
N ILE A 562 -11.03 -17.87 11.05
CA ILE A 562 -9.65 -17.67 11.49
C ILE A 562 -9.19 -19.01 12.08
N VAL A 563 -8.04 -19.51 11.65
CA VAL A 563 -7.46 -20.77 12.15
C VAL A 563 -6.03 -20.52 12.57
N THR A 564 -5.69 -21.02 13.76
CA THR A 564 -4.36 -20.90 14.35
C THR A 564 -3.76 -22.28 14.52
N TRP A 565 -2.48 -22.41 14.18
CA TRP A 565 -1.67 -23.58 14.46
C TRP A 565 -0.47 -23.20 15.31
N ARG A 566 -0.02 -24.14 16.13
CA ARG A 566 1.26 -24.12 16.83
C ARG A 566 2.08 -25.32 16.38
N PHE A 567 3.31 -25.09 15.94
CA PHE A 567 4.22 -26.16 15.55
C PHE A 567 5.59 -25.99 16.21
N LYS A 568 6.33 -27.10 16.35
CA LYS A 568 7.67 -27.13 16.95
C LYS A 568 8.67 -27.85 16.07
#